data_AF-A0A0U2YT29-F1
#
_entry.id   AF-A0A0U2YT29-F1
#
_cell.length_a   1.000
_cell.length_b   1.000
_cell.length_c   1.000
_cell.angle_alpha   90.00
_cell.angle_beta   90.00
_cell.angle_gamma   90.00
#
_symmetry.space_group_name_H-M   'P 1'
#
loop_
_entity.id
_entity.type
_entity.pdbx_description
1 polymer ?
#
loop_
_entity_poly.entity_id
_entity_poly.type
_entity_poly.pdbx_seq_one_letter_code
_entity_poly.pdbx_strand_id
1 'polypeptide(L)'
;CEDCSRWDLLDLVRMTRALRPEGIEWPYAPDGKPTNRLEFLTKVNGLDHEKAHDALNDVMASIDVARLIRTKNKDLFEYLLGMRDKNKVKELVDRPEPFIYASGRYPGVQLHTTAAVAVAKHPEQPLSYVYDLRHDPTPFLDMTVEQLVEAARYSRDSAHVQLPVKPLRYNRCPAVAPMGVVKDPATQERLQLDLADVQRHLSQLRSDPGFGARVAEAFAALEAERPGQGELFGSEHAVDGQLYDGFLSKQDKPAMQQVRTASADECAKLDITFQDKRLKALFPLFKARNHPKCLTD
;
A
#
# COMPACT_ATOMS: atom_id res chain seq x y z
N CYS A 1 17.24 16.05 7.88
CA CYS A 1 17.82 14.72 7.65
C CYS A 1 17.74 14.43 6.17
N GLU A 2 18.87 14.49 5.48
CA GLU A 2 19.00 13.90 4.14
C GLU A 2 19.13 12.37 4.33
N ASP A 3 18.70 11.56 3.35
CA ASP A 3 18.71 10.08 3.36
C ASP A 3 17.70 9.32 4.25
N CYS A 4 16.59 9.95 4.68
CA CYS A 4 15.52 9.20 5.34
C CYS A 4 14.79 8.24 4.38
N SER A 5 14.46 7.04 4.87
CA SER A 5 13.62 6.06 4.16
C SER A 5 12.58 5.45 5.11
N ARG A 6 11.62 4.71 4.55
CA ARG A 6 10.61 3.95 5.31
C ARG A 6 10.55 2.51 4.83
N TRP A 7 10.01 1.63 5.66
CA TRP A 7 9.79 0.23 5.32
C TRP A 7 8.64 -0.32 6.17
N ASP A 8 7.98 -1.36 5.68
CA ASP A 8 6.87 -2.04 6.35
C ASP A 8 7.19 -3.54 6.45
N LEU A 9 7.22 -4.06 7.68
CA LEU A 9 7.54 -5.46 7.94
C LEU A 9 6.41 -6.40 7.57
N LEU A 10 5.16 -5.93 7.46
CA LEU A 10 4.02 -6.81 7.20
C LEU A 10 4.10 -7.45 5.81
N ASP A 11 4.52 -6.70 4.80
CA ASP A 11 4.69 -7.24 3.45
C ASP A 11 5.97 -8.10 3.34
N LEU A 12 7.00 -7.83 4.15
CA LEU A 12 8.14 -8.76 4.35
C LEU A 12 7.66 -10.10 4.93
N VAL A 13 6.84 -10.06 5.99
CA VAL A 13 6.27 -11.26 6.64
C VAL A 13 5.41 -12.04 5.64
N ARG A 14 4.53 -11.37 4.89
CA ARG A 14 3.71 -12.00 3.84
C ARG A 14 4.56 -12.70 2.80
N MET A 15 5.54 -12.01 2.23
CA MET A 15 6.37 -12.57 1.16
C MET A 15 7.29 -13.69 1.67
N THR A 16 7.78 -13.58 2.91
CA THR A 16 8.57 -14.66 3.55
C THR A 16 7.73 -15.91 3.70
N ARG A 17 6.52 -15.81 4.26
CA ARG A 17 5.59 -16.94 4.38
C ARG A 17 5.27 -17.58 3.03
N ALA A 18 5.07 -16.75 2.01
CA ALA A 18 4.70 -17.19 0.68
C ALA A 18 5.84 -17.93 -0.03
N LEU A 19 7.04 -17.35 -0.02
CA LEU A 19 8.15 -17.82 -0.86
C LEU A 19 9.18 -18.67 -0.12
N ARG A 20 9.47 -18.36 1.14
CA ARG A 20 10.54 -19.00 1.91
C ARG A 20 10.13 -19.20 3.38
N PRO A 21 9.10 -20.03 3.64
CA PRO A 21 8.58 -20.22 4.98
C PRO A 21 9.51 -20.99 5.92
N GLU A 22 10.55 -21.65 5.39
CA GLU A 22 11.35 -22.63 6.12
C GLU A 22 12.05 -22.01 7.34
N GLY A 23 11.99 -22.71 8.48
CA GLY A 23 12.65 -22.31 9.71
C GLY A 23 11.93 -21.23 10.53
N ILE A 24 10.70 -20.85 10.15
CA ILE A 24 9.79 -19.98 10.91
C ILE A 24 8.48 -20.73 11.12
N GLU A 25 7.96 -20.71 12.35
CA GLU A 25 6.63 -21.25 12.66
C GLU A 25 5.56 -20.22 12.25
N TRP A 26 4.60 -20.65 11.43
CA TRP A 26 3.61 -19.74 10.86
C TRP A 26 2.24 -19.93 11.51
N PRO A 27 1.64 -18.88 12.12
CA PRO A 27 0.39 -19.06 12.82
C PRO A 27 -0.80 -19.21 11.87
N TYR A 28 -1.79 -19.93 12.38
CA TYR A 28 -3.13 -20.07 11.82
C TYR A 28 -4.14 -19.54 12.85
N ALA A 29 -5.19 -18.88 12.38
CA ALA A 29 -6.30 -18.45 13.22
C ALA A 29 -7.12 -19.68 13.66
N PRO A 30 -7.96 -19.55 14.71
CA PRO A 30 -8.79 -20.67 15.20
C PRO A 30 -9.72 -21.29 14.14
N ASP A 31 -10.07 -20.54 13.09
CA ASP A 31 -10.85 -21.01 11.94
C ASP A 31 -10.01 -21.70 10.86
N GLY A 32 -8.73 -21.97 11.13
CA GLY A 32 -7.80 -22.64 10.23
C GLY A 32 -7.21 -21.74 9.15
N LYS A 33 -7.49 -20.42 9.14
CA LYS A 33 -6.94 -19.52 8.11
C LYS A 33 -5.53 -19.04 8.43
N PRO A 34 -4.65 -18.91 7.42
CA PRO A 34 -3.37 -18.21 7.56
C PRO A 34 -3.54 -16.82 8.17
N THR A 35 -2.75 -16.50 9.20
CA THR A 35 -2.72 -15.17 9.82
C THR A 35 -1.29 -14.67 9.98
N ASN A 36 -1.08 -13.37 9.81
CA ASN A 36 0.21 -12.71 10.03
C ASN A 36 0.13 -11.71 11.20
N ARG A 37 -0.80 -11.92 12.13
CA ARG A 37 -0.92 -11.09 13.34
C ARG A 37 0.35 -11.22 14.18
N LEU A 38 0.89 -10.08 14.61
CA LEU A 38 2.16 -9.99 15.33
C LEU A 38 2.16 -10.86 16.60
N GLU A 39 1.12 -10.72 17.44
CA GLU A 39 0.92 -11.51 18.67
C GLU A 39 0.99 -13.03 18.45
N PHE A 40 0.38 -13.53 17.37
CA PHE A 40 0.40 -14.96 17.09
C PHE A 40 1.75 -15.39 16.53
N LEU A 41 2.39 -14.55 15.73
CA LEU A 41 3.69 -14.84 15.14
C LEU A 41 4.80 -14.86 16.20
N THR A 42 4.78 -13.94 17.17
CA THR A 42 5.73 -13.96 18.28
C THR A 42 5.52 -15.18 19.16
N LYS A 43 4.27 -15.48 19.52
CA LYS A 43 3.94 -16.60 20.40
C LYS A 43 4.40 -17.95 19.86
N VAL A 44 4.10 -18.25 18.59
CA VAL A 44 4.49 -19.55 18.00
C VAL A 44 5.99 -19.68 17.76
N ASN A 45 6.72 -18.56 17.70
CA ASN A 45 8.18 -18.55 17.56
C ASN A 45 8.93 -18.27 18.88
N GLY A 46 8.23 -18.23 20.02
CA GLY A 46 8.84 -18.03 21.35
C GLY A 46 9.46 -16.65 21.55
N LEU A 47 8.88 -15.59 20.97
CA LEU A 47 9.38 -14.21 21.01
C LEU A 47 8.57 -13.28 21.94
N ASP A 48 7.76 -13.82 22.85
CA ASP A 48 6.84 -13.00 23.66
C ASP A 48 7.57 -12.17 24.73
N HIS A 49 7.08 -10.94 24.94
CA HIS A 49 7.60 -9.99 25.92
C HIS A 49 6.58 -9.80 27.07
N GLU A 50 6.78 -10.48 28.21
CA GLU A 50 5.81 -10.49 29.32
C GLU A 50 5.69 -9.16 30.11
N LYS A 51 6.55 -8.16 29.87
CA LYS A 51 6.75 -7.02 30.80
C LYS A 51 6.73 -5.60 30.23
N ALA A 52 6.51 -5.39 28.93
CA ALA A 52 6.41 -4.03 28.40
C ALA A 52 4.95 -3.54 28.30
N HIS A 53 4.76 -2.23 28.17
CA HIS A 53 3.47 -1.65 27.80
C HIS A 53 3.11 -2.01 26.35
N ASP A 54 1.82 -1.99 25.99
CA ASP A 54 1.31 -2.46 24.69
C ASP A 54 2.09 -1.92 23.47
N ALA A 55 2.27 -0.60 23.38
CA ALA A 55 3.01 0.02 22.27
C ALA A 55 4.51 -0.33 22.24
N LEU A 56 5.15 -0.50 23.40
CA LEU A 56 6.56 -0.89 23.46
C LEU A 56 6.73 -2.39 23.13
N ASN A 57 5.78 -3.23 23.56
CA ASN A 57 5.74 -4.64 23.19
C ASN A 57 5.67 -4.80 21.68
N ASP A 58 4.78 -4.07 20.99
CA ASP A 58 4.63 -4.14 19.54
C ASP A 58 5.93 -3.75 18.79
N VAL A 59 6.66 -2.75 19.30
CA VAL A 59 7.95 -2.34 18.74
C VAL A 59 8.98 -3.45 18.92
N MET A 60 9.11 -4.02 20.12
CA MET A 60 10.07 -5.08 20.41
C MET A 60 9.75 -6.35 19.62
N ALA A 61 8.48 -6.75 19.60
CA ALA A 61 7.97 -7.86 18.79
C ALA A 61 8.28 -7.68 17.30
N SER A 62 8.08 -6.47 16.77
CA SER A 62 8.40 -6.16 15.37
C SER A 62 9.91 -6.30 15.08
N ILE A 63 10.76 -5.84 16.00
CA ILE A 63 12.22 -5.98 15.89
C ILE A 63 12.62 -7.45 15.90
N ASP A 64 12.05 -8.25 16.79
CA ASP A 64 12.40 -9.65 16.93
C ASP A 64 11.88 -10.50 15.76
N VAL A 65 10.71 -10.20 15.21
CA VAL A 65 10.24 -10.78 13.94
C VAL A 65 11.18 -10.42 12.79
N ALA A 66 11.64 -9.16 12.70
CA ALA A 66 12.61 -8.77 11.67
C ALA A 66 13.94 -9.52 11.82
N ARG A 67 14.43 -9.70 13.06
CA ARG A 67 15.65 -10.49 13.35
C ARG A 67 15.47 -11.96 13.02
N LEU A 68 14.31 -12.54 13.35
CA LEU A 68 13.97 -13.92 13.02
C LEU A 68 14.03 -14.13 11.51
N ILE A 69 13.33 -13.30 10.73
CA ILE A 69 13.31 -13.39 9.26
C ILE A 69 14.72 -13.21 8.70
N ARG A 70 15.48 -12.21 9.17
CA ARG A 70 16.86 -12.00 8.72
C ARG A 70 17.78 -13.19 9.03
N THR A 71 17.57 -13.86 10.16
CA THR A 71 18.38 -15.01 10.58
C THR A 71 18.06 -16.25 9.75
N LYS A 72 16.77 -16.50 9.49
CA LYS A 72 16.31 -17.68 8.75
C LYS A 72 16.41 -17.50 7.23
N ASN A 73 16.26 -16.28 6.74
CA ASN A 73 16.30 -15.96 5.32
C ASN A 73 16.95 -14.59 5.04
N LYS A 74 18.27 -14.54 5.22
CA LYS A 74 19.06 -13.31 5.05
C LYS A 74 18.92 -12.72 3.64
N ASP A 75 18.99 -13.54 2.60
CA ASP A 75 18.97 -13.08 1.21
C ASP A 75 17.61 -12.44 0.85
N LEU A 76 16.49 -13.05 1.25
CA LEU A 76 15.16 -12.47 1.05
C LEU A 76 15.01 -11.16 1.84
N PHE A 77 15.49 -11.12 3.08
CA PHE A 77 15.43 -9.92 3.92
C PHE A 77 16.21 -8.77 3.27
N GLU A 78 17.45 -9.00 2.84
CA GLU A 78 18.30 -7.98 2.21
C GLU A 78 17.74 -7.54 0.86
N TYR A 79 17.19 -8.48 0.09
CA TYR A 79 16.50 -8.16 -1.16
C TYR A 79 15.31 -7.23 -0.93
N LEU A 80 14.38 -7.58 -0.03
CA LEU A 80 13.18 -6.78 0.23
C LEU A 80 13.48 -5.46 0.94
N LEU A 81 14.52 -5.43 1.77
CA LEU A 81 15.03 -4.17 2.33
C LEU A 81 15.51 -3.27 1.19
N GLY A 82 16.21 -3.81 0.19
CA GLY A 82 16.59 -3.09 -1.03
C GLY A 82 15.39 -2.59 -1.84
N MET A 83 14.33 -3.40 -1.94
CA MET A 83 13.09 -3.04 -2.64
C MET A 83 12.23 -1.98 -1.93
N ARG A 84 12.66 -1.43 -0.79
CA ARG A 84 12.02 -0.23 -0.22
C ARG A 84 12.24 1.03 -1.06
N ASP A 85 13.27 1.03 -1.92
CA ASP A 85 13.54 2.11 -2.87
C ASP A 85 12.53 2.06 -4.03
N LYS A 86 11.73 3.13 -4.14
CA LYS A 86 10.72 3.29 -5.19
C LYS A 86 11.27 3.14 -6.60
N ASN A 87 12.53 3.49 -6.84
CA ASN A 87 13.16 3.40 -8.17
C ASN A 87 13.43 1.94 -8.53
N LYS A 88 13.91 1.13 -7.58
CA LYS A 88 14.10 -0.31 -7.77
C LYS A 88 12.78 -1.05 -7.96
N VAL A 89 11.75 -0.68 -7.20
CA VAL A 89 10.39 -1.21 -7.42
C VAL A 89 9.91 -0.88 -8.83
N LYS A 90 10.01 0.38 -9.25
CA LYS A 90 9.60 0.82 -10.58
C LYS A 90 10.36 0.06 -11.67
N GLU A 91 11.67 -0.12 -11.53
CA GLU A 91 12.50 -0.84 -12.48
C GLU A 91 12.06 -2.31 -12.65
N LEU A 92 11.60 -2.97 -11.58
CA LEU A 92 11.08 -4.34 -11.67
C LEU A 92 9.65 -4.37 -12.24
N VAL A 93 8.76 -3.53 -11.70
CA VAL A 93 7.31 -3.57 -11.99
C VAL A 93 6.98 -3.14 -13.41
N ASP A 94 7.71 -2.15 -13.96
CA ASP A 94 7.43 -1.61 -15.29
C ASP A 94 7.99 -2.45 -16.44
N ARG A 95 8.63 -3.58 -16.13
CA ARG A 95 9.10 -4.53 -17.13
C ARG A 95 7.91 -5.28 -17.77
N PRO A 96 8.04 -5.74 -19.03
CA PRO A 96 6.99 -6.50 -19.68
C PRO A 96 6.79 -7.90 -19.10
N GLU A 97 7.77 -8.42 -18.34
CA GLU A 97 7.68 -9.72 -17.67
C GLU A 97 6.81 -9.68 -16.41
N PRO A 98 6.14 -10.80 -16.06
CA PRO A 98 5.50 -10.95 -14.76
C PRO A 98 6.49 -10.83 -13.59
N PHE A 99 5.95 -10.50 -12.44
CA PHE A 99 6.66 -10.47 -11.16
C PHE A 99 5.76 -11.00 -10.05
N ILE A 100 6.36 -11.45 -8.95
CA ILE A 100 5.63 -11.84 -7.75
C ILE A 100 5.30 -10.59 -6.94
N TYR A 101 4.07 -10.49 -6.45
CA TYR A 101 3.59 -9.38 -5.64
C TYR A 101 2.85 -9.88 -4.41
N ALA A 102 3.33 -9.50 -3.21
CA ALA A 102 2.62 -9.72 -1.97
C ALA A 102 1.89 -8.44 -1.53
N SER A 103 0.62 -8.57 -1.16
CA SER A 103 -0.21 -7.47 -0.67
C SER A 103 -1.43 -7.98 0.07
N GLY A 104 -1.79 -7.33 1.18
CA GLY A 104 -3.00 -7.66 1.95
C GLY A 104 -4.34 -7.55 1.20
N ARG A 105 -4.34 -7.03 -0.04
CA ARG A 105 -5.52 -7.03 -0.92
C ARG A 105 -5.77 -8.38 -1.60
N TYR A 106 -4.77 -9.26 -1.67
CA TYR A 106 -4.94 -10.60 -2.19
C TYR A 106 -5.48 -11.54 -1.11
N PRO A 107 -6.21 -12.61 -1.48
CA PRO A 107 -6.77 -13.55 -0.51
C PRO A 107 -5.73 -14.18 0.41
N GLY A 108 -6.09 -14.35 1.69
CA GLY A 108 -5.22 -15.00 2.69
C GLY A 108 -4.95 -16.48 2.39
N VAL A 109 -5.86 -17.16 1.68
CA VAL A 109 -5.69 -18.55 1.25
C VAL A 109 -4.52 -18.75 0.30
N GLN A 110 -4.16 -17.71 -0.48
CA GLN A 110 -2.99 -17.68 -1.36
C GLN A 110 -1.83 -16.90 -0.72
N LEU A 111 -1.82 -16.82 0.61
CA LEU A 111 -0.80 -16.13 1.40
C LEU A 111 -0.56 -14.69 0.96
N HIS A 112 -1.63 -14.00 0.54
CA HIS A 112 -1.59 -12.62 0.09
C HIS A 112 -0.63 -12.37 -1.09
N THR A 113 -0.32 -13.39 -1.90
CA THR A 113 0.72 -13.31 -2.93
C THR A 113 0.23 -13.82 -4.28
N THR A 114 0.66 -13.21 -5.38
CA THR A 114 0.32 -13.62 -6.74
C THR A 114 1.46 -13.36 -7.74
N ALA A 115 1.33 -13.89 -8.96
CA ALA A 115 2.02 -13.37 -10.14
C ALA A 115 1.21 -12.22 -10.75
N ALA A 116 1.84 -11.07 -10.92
CA ALA A 116 1.25 -9.88 -11.49
C ALA A 116 2.06 -9.38 -12.69
N VAL A 117 1.42 -8.62 -13.56
CA VAL A 117 2.08 -7.88 -14.65
C VAL A 117 1.55 -6.46 -14.71
N ALA A 118 2.41 -5.48 -14.99
CA ALA A 118 1.96 -4.12 -15.23
C ALA A 118 1.23 -4.04 -16.57
N VAL A 119 -0.01 -3.53 -16.55
CA VAL A 119 -0.83 -3.32 -17.76
C VAL A 119 -0.87 -1.86 -18.18
N ALA A 120 -0.70 -0.93 -17.24
CA ALA A 120 -0.62 0.49 -17.53
C ALA A 120 0.07 1.27 -16.42
N LYS A 121 0.64 2.43 -16.77
CA LYS A 121 1.21 3.37 -15.81
C LYS A 121 0.21 4.48 -15.52
N HIS A 122 0.18 4.95 -14.28
CA HIS A 122 -0.55 6.17 -14.00
C HIS A 122 0.22 7.37 -14.58
N PRO A 123 -0.45 8.34 -15.24
CA PRO A 123 0.22 9.47 -15.89
C PRO A 123 0.95 10.40 -14.90
N GLU A 124 0.33 10.68 -13.74
CA GLU A 124 0.88 11.65 -12.77
C GLU A 124 1.41 11.03 -11.47
N GLN A 125 0.72 10.04 -10.91
CA GLN A 125 1.07 9.44 -9.63
C GLN A 125 2.16 8.36 -9.78
N PRO A 126 3.02 8.15 -8.76
CA PRO A 126 4.06 7.13 -8.78
C PRO A 126 3.48 5.73 -8.52
N LEU A 127 2.66 5.24 -9.45
CA LEU A 127 2.03 3.92 -9.40
C LEU A 127 1.87 3.30 -10.80
N SER A 128 1.76 1.97 -10.85
CA SER A 128 1.34 1.21 -12.03
C SER A 128 0.08 0.41 -11.70
N TYR A 129 -0.79 0.25 -12.70
CA TYR A 129 -1.92 -0.67 -12.66
C TYR A 129 -1.40 -2.07 -13.00
N VAL A 130 -1.60 -3.02 -12.09
CA VAL A 130 -1.07 -4.37 -12.20
C VAL A 130 -2.22 -5.37 -12.23
N TYR A 131 -2.16 -6.31 -13.16
CA TYR A 131 -3.14 -7.38 -13.35
C TYR A 131 -2.68 -8.65 -12.63
N ASP A 132 -3.59 -9.31 -11.92
CA ASP A 132 -3.35 -10.60 -11.26
C ASP A 132 -3.52 -11.76 -12.26
N LEU A 133 -2.39 -12.36 -12.67
CA LEU A 133 -2.33 -13.37 -13.73
C LEU A 133 -2.90 -14.74 -13.34
N ARG A 134 -3.45 -14.90 -12.14
CA ARG A 134 -4.26 -16.08 -11.80
C ARG A 134 -5.62 -16.06 -12.47
N HIS A 135 -6.10 -14.89 -12.84
CA HIS A 135 -7.44 -14.71 -13.38
C HIS A 135 -7.41 -14.62 -14.90
N ASP A 136 -8.41 -15.23 -15.55
CA ASP A 136 -8.57 -15.19 -16.99
C ASP A 136 -8.93 -13.77 -17.46
N PRO A 137 -8.15 -13.16 -18.36
CA PRO A 137 -8.44 -11.83 -18.89
C PRO A 137 -9.58 -11.83 -19.91
N THR A 138 -9.94 -12.98 -20.50
CA THR A 138 -10.91 -13.07 -21.61
C THR A 138 -12.20 -12.27 -21.40
N PRO A 139 -12.86 -12.30 -20.22
CA PRO A 139 -14.09 -11.54 -20.00
C PRO A 139 -13.92 -10.02 -20.10
N PHE A 140 -12.70 -9.50 -19.93
CA PHE A 140 -12.42 -8.06 -19.84
C PHE A 140 -11.77 -7.48 -21.10
N LEU A 141 -11.27 -8.32 -22.01
CA LEU A 141 -10.55 -7.86 -23.20
C LEU A 141 -11.47 -7.01 -24.11
N ASP A 142 -12.69 -7.46 -24.35
CA ASP A 142 -13.63 -6.73 -25.22
C ASP A 142 -14.45 -5.66 -24.49
N MET A 143 -14.20 -5.43 -23.19
CA MET A 143 -14.96 -4.44 -22.42
C MET A 143 -14.61 -3.00 -22.83
N THR A 144 -15.65 -2.16 -22.88
CA THR A 144 -15.50 -0.70 -22.97
C THR A 144 -14.95 -0.12 -21.66
N VAL A 145 -14.53 1.15 -21.69
CA VAL A 145 -14.03 1.86 -20.50
C VAL A 145 -15.10 1.87 -19.40
N GLU A 146 -16.36 2.14 -19.75
CA GLU A 146 -17.49 2.18 -18.80
C GLU A 146 -17.74 0.80 -18.17
N GLN A 147 -17.63 -0.28 -18.96
CA GLN A 147 -17.75 -1.64 -18.44
C GLN A 147 -16.59 -1.99 -17.50
N LEU A 148 -15.37 -1.54 -17.82
CA LEU A 148 -14.20 -1.71 -16.94
C LEU A 148 -14.33 -0.89 -15.65
N VAL A 149 -14.92 0.30 -15.70
CA VAL A 149 -15.24 1.10 -14.51
C VAL A 149 -16.14 0.29 -13.57
N GLU A 150 -17.26 -0.23 -14.09
CA GLU A 150 -18.19 -1.04 -13.29
C GLU A 150 -17.53 -2.32 -12.78
N ALA A 151 -16.78 -3.05 -13.62
CA ALA A 151 -16.05 -4.24 -13.21
C ALA A 151 -14.98 -3.96 -12.14
N ALA A 152 -14.39 -2.76 -12.14
CA ALA A 152 -13.39 -2.34 -11.14
C ALA A 152 -14.01 -1.90 -9.81
N ARG A 153 -15.30 -1.55 -9.75
CA ARG A 153 -15.99 -1.23 -8.50
C ARG A 153 -16.04 -2.47 -7.61
N TYR A 154 -15.82 -2.27 -6.31
CA TYR A 154 -15.99 -3.33 -5.33
C TYR A 154 -17.47 -3.71 -5.23
N SER A 155 -17.76 -4.99 -5.42
CA SER A 155 -19.08 -5.57 -5.19
C SER A 155 -19.01 -6.74 -4.21
N ARG A 156 -20.08 -6.91 -3.44
CA ARG A 156 -20.31 -8.09 -2.59
C ARG A 156 -21.15 -9.16 -3.29
N ASP A 157 -21.67 -8.84 -4.48
CA ASP A 157 -22.45 -9.77 -5.29
C ASP A 157 -21.54 -10.84 -5.88
N SER A 158 -21.87 -12.11 -5.64
CA SER A 158 -21.14 -13.25 -6.21
C SER A 158 -21.24 -13.35 -7.73
N ALA A 159 -22.25 -12.72 -8.35
CA ALA A 159 -22.37 -12.66 -9.81
C ALA A 159 -21.48 -11.58 -10.43
N HIS A 160 -20.92 -10.66 -9.63
CA HIS A 160 -20.05 -9.59 -10.13
C HIS A 160 -18.68 -10.15 -10.54
N VAL A 161 -18.34 -9.98 -11.80
CA VAL A 161 -17.03 -10.34 -12.32
C VAL A 161 -16.07 -9.18 -12.08
N GLN A 162 -15.36 -9.24 -10.95
CA GLN A 162 -14.40 -8.21 -10.54
C GLN A 162 -13.20 -8.15 -11.50
N LEU A 163 -12.90 -6.96 -12.03
CA LEU A 163 -11.67 -6.71 -12.77
C LEU A 163 -10.45 -6.98 -11.87
N PRO A 164 -9.56 -7.93 -12.19
CA PRO A 164 -8.44 -8.32 -11.34
C PRO A 164 -7.23 -7.40 -11.53
N VAL A 165 -7.49 -6.09 -11.60
CA VAL A 165 -6.48 -5.03 -11.68
C VAL A 165 -6.48 -4.23 -10.39
N LYS A 166 -5.28 -3.86 -9.93
CA LYS A 166 -5.14 -2.93 -8.79
C LYS A 166 -4.00 -1.94 -9.01
N PRO A 167 -4.06 -0.76 -8.37
CA PRO A 167 -2.92 0.15 -8.32
C PRO A 167 -1.82 -0.39 -7.38
N LEU A 168 -0.58 -0.44 -7.87
CA LEU A 168 0.64 -0.70 -7.12
C LEU A 168 1.44 0.59 -7.03
N ARG A 169 1.57 1.15 -5.82
CA ARG A 169 2.28 2.42 -5.57
C ARG A 169 3.74 2.15 -5.26
N TYR A 170 4.66 2.66 -6.08
CA TYR A 170 6.10 2.42 -5.90
C TYR A 170 6.63 2.95 -4.56
N ASN A 171 6.05 4.05 -4.10
CA ASN A 171 6.50 4.75 -2.89
C ASN A 171 5.92 4.19 -1.59
N ARG A 172 5.13 3.11 -1.61
CA ARG A 172 4.54 2.49 -0.40
C ARG A 172 5.18 1.15 -0.02
N CYS A 173 6.45 0.97 -0.39
CA CYS A 173 7.26 -0.23 -0.07
C CYS A 173 6.57 -1.56 -0.41
N PRO A 174 6.01 -1.72 -1.62
CA PRO A 174 5.37 -2.98 -2.00
C PRO A 174 6.41 -4.11 -2.03
N ALA A 175 6.09 -5.26 -1.42
CA ALA A 175 6.94 -6.44 -1.55
C ALA A 175 6.72 -7.06 -2.94
N VAL A 176 7.73 -6.89 -3.80
CA VAL A 176 7.76 -7.45 -5.15
C VAL A 176 9.07 -8.22 -5.37
N ALA A 177 9.01 -9.29 -6.16
CA ALA A 177 10.18 -10.12 -6.51
C ALA A 177 10.09 -10.59 -7.97
N PRO A 178 11.21 -10.92 -8.65
CA PRO A 178 11.16 -11.44 -10.01
C PRO A 178 10.39 -12.76 -10.07
N MET A 179 9.66 -13.03 -11.16
CA MET A 179 8.89 -14.28 -11.33
C MET A 179 9.75 -15.54 -11.11
N GLY A 180 11.02 -15.48 -11.50
CA GLY A 180 11.98 -16.57 -11.37
C GLY A 180 12.26 -17.03 -9.94
N VAL A 181 11.72 -16.41 -8.89
CA VAL A 181 11.84 -16.91 -7.50
C VAL A 181 10.88 -18.07 -7.19
N VAL A 182 9.83 -18.24 -8.01
CA VAL A 182 8.86 -19.35 -7.94
C VAL A 182 9.24 -20.38 -9.00
N LYS A 183 10.01 -21.39 -8.62
CA LYS A 183 10.46 -22.46 -9.53
C LYS A 183 10.00 -23.84 -9.09
N ASP A 184 10.01 -24.07 -7.78
CA ASP A 184 9.69 -25.37 -7.20
C ASP A 184 8.17 -25.61 -7.15
N PRO A 185 7.72 -26.86 -7.37
CA PRO A 185 6.31 -27.22 -7.27
C PRO A 185 5.68 -26.92 -5.91
N ALA A 186 6.45 -27.03 -4.82
CA ALA A 186 5.93 -26.79 -3.46
C ALA A 186 5.50 -25.33 -3.27
N THR A 187 6.26 -24.38 -3.80
CA THR A 187 5.87 -22.95 -3.78
C THR A 187 4.71 -22.67 -4.71
N GLN A 188 4.65 -23.29 -5.90
CA GLN A 188 3.49 -23.16 -6.80
C GLN A 188 2.20 -23.66 -6.15
N GLU A 189 2.23 -24.84 -5.53
CA GLU A 189 1.10 -25.44 -4.81
C GLU A 189 0.67 -24.57 -3.63
N ARG A 190 1.64 -24.10 -2.83
CA ARG A 190 1.38 -23.21 -1.68
C ARG A 190 0.68 -21.90 -2.07
N LEU A 191 1.04 -21.35 -3.24
CA LEU A 191 0.46 -20.12 -3.76
C LEU A 191 -0.80 -20.35 -4.60
N GLN A 192 -1.14 -21.61 -4.89
CA GLN A 192 -2.18 -22.00 -5.85
C GLN A 192 -1.98 -21.30 -7.20
N LEU A 193 -0.75 -21.38 -7.71
CA LEU A 193 -0.31 -20.66 -8.90
C LEU A 193 0.12 -21.63 -9.99
N ASP A 194 -0.72 -21.79 -11.01
CA ASP A 194 -0.40 -22.56 -12.21
C ASP A 194 0.39 -21.68 -13.20
N LEU A 195 1.64 -22.07 -13.47
CA LEU A 195 2.52 -21.31 -14.37
C LEU A 195 2.08 -21.37 -15.84
N ALA A 196 1.38 -22.43 -16.26
CA ALA A 196 0.82 -22.53 -17.61
C ALA A 196 -0.32 -21.53 -17.79
N ASP A 197 -1.19 -21.38 -16.78
CA ASP A 197 -2.24 -20.36 -16.78
C ASP A 197 -1.66 -18.95 -16.74
N VAL A 198 -0.65 -18.68 -15.90
CA VAL A 198 0.04 -17.39 -15.87
C VAL A 198 0.58 -17.02 -17.25
N GLN A 199 1.21 -17.97 -17.95
CA GLN A 199 1.74 -17.73 -19.29
C GLN A 199 0.64 -17.55 -20.35
N ARG A 200 -0.45 -18.32 -20.25
CA ARG A 200 -1.63 -18.21 -21.13
C ARG A 200 -2.31 -16.85 -20.98
N HIS A 201 -2.62 -16.45 -19.76
CA HIS A 201 -3.25 -15.16 -19.44
C HIS A 201 -2.35 -13.98 -19.86
N LEU A 202 -1.04 -14.09 -19.66
CA LEU A 202 -0.09 -13.08 -20.13
C LEU A 202 -0.13 -12.94 -21.67
N SER A 203 -0.15 -14.05 -22.41
CA SER A 203 -0.25 -14.04 -23.87
C SER A 203 -1.57 -13.44 -24.35
N GLN A 204 -2.69 -13.73 -23.67
CA GLN A 204 -4.00 -13.14 -23.98
C GLN A 204 -3.99 -11.62 -23.76
N LEU A 205 -3.49 -11.13 -22.61
CA LEU A 205 -3.34 -9.69 -22.36
C LEU A 205 -2.46 -9.01 -23.42
N ARG A 206 -1.38 -9.66 -23.85
CA ARG A 206 -0.48 -9.12 -24.89
C ARG A 206 -1.09 -9.10 -26.29
N SER A 207 -2.12 -9.92 -26.54
CA SER A 207 -2.83 -9.93 -27.82
C SER A 207 -3.73 -8.70 -28.02
N ASP A 208 -4.01 -7.95 -26.94
CA ASP A 208 -4.71 -6.67 -26.97
C ASP A 208 -3.86 -5.53 -26.39
N PRO A 209 -3.06 -4.85 -27.24
CA PRO A 209 -2.26 -3.70 -26.82
C PRO A 209 -3.09 -2.52 -26.27
N GLY A 210 -4.39 -2.45 -26.58
CA GLY A 210 -5.29 -1.37 -26.15
C GLY A 210 -5.84 -1.57 -24.73
N PHE A 211 -5.78 -2.79 -24.19
CA PHE A 211 -6.34 -3.11 -22.87
C PHE A 211 -5.78 -2.22 -21.76
N GLY A 212 -4.46 -1.99 -21.76
CA GLY A 212 -3.81 -1.12 -20.78
C GLY A 212 -4.33 0.32 -20.79
N ALA A 213 -4.55 0.88 -21.99
CA ALA A 213 -5.07 2.25 -22.12
C ALA A 213 -6.50 2.35 -21.57
N ARG A 214 -7.37 1.38 -21.91
CA ARG A 214 -8.75 1.35 -21.40
C ARG A 214 -8.79 1.18 -19.88
N VAL A 215 -7.90 0.35 -19.32
CA VAL A 215 -7.75 0.22 -17.86
C VAL A 215 -7.32 1.54 -17.23
N ALA A 216 -6.32 2.23 -17.79
CA ALA A 216 -5.86 3.51 -17.25
C ALA A 216 -6.98 4.56 -17.25
N GLU A 217 -7.77 4.62 -18.32
CA GLU A 217 -8.92 5.52 -18.44
C GLU A 217 -10.03 5.18 -17.44
N ALA A 218 -10.35 3.88 -17.28
CA ALA A 218 -11.35 3.43 -16.32
C ALA A 218 -10.97 3.79 -14.87
N PHE A 219 -9.70 3.58 -14.49
CA PHE A 219 -9.24 3.99 -13.17
C PHE A 219 -9.17 5.51 -12.99
N ALA A 220 -8.86 6.27 -14.05
CA ALA A 220 -8.90 7.73 -13.99
C ALA A 220 -10.33 8.25 -13.79
N ALA A 221 -11.33 7.67 -14.47
CA ALA A 221 -12.74 7.98 -14.24
C ALA A 221 -13.17 7.68 -12.79
N LEU A 222 -12.78 6.52 -12.25
CA LEU A 222 -13.03 6.18 -10.84
C LEU A 222 -12.37 7.13 -9.85
N GLU A 223 -11.19 7.66 -10.17
CA GLU A 223 -10.52 8.66 -9.33
C GLU A 223 -11.22 10.02 -9.40
N ALA A 224 -11.73 10.42 -10.56
CA ALA A 224 -12.50 11.65 -10.75
C ALA A 224 -13.87 11.63 -10.06
N GLU A 225 -14.49 10.46 -9.93
CA GLU A 225 -15.76 10.28 -9.19
C GLU A 225 -15.59 10.38 -7.66
N ARG A 226 -14.37 10.20 -7.13
CA ARG A 226 -14.16 10.33 -5.69
C ARG A 226 -14.34 11.80 -5.34
N PRO A 227 -15.31 12.15 -4.47
CA PRO A 227 -15.40 13.53 -4.00
C PRO A 227 -14.05 13.88 -3.36
N GLY A 228 -13.61 15.13 -3.53
CA GLY A 228 -12.45 15.60 -2.77
C GLY A 228 -12.65 15.25 -1.30
N GLN A 229 -11.59 14.91 -0.55
CA GLN A 229 -11.77 14.51 0.85
C GLN A 229 -12.48 15.61 1.68
N GLY A 230 -12.44 16.87 1.21
CA GLY A 230 -13.23 17.98 1.74
C GLY A 230 -14.72 18.02 1.38
N GLU A 231 -15.20 17.35 0.33
CA GLU A 231 -16.61 17.36 -0.09
C GLU A 231 -17.46 16.31 0.64
N LEU A 232 -16.86 15.20 1.08
CA LEU A 232 -17.54 14.15 1.86
C LEU A 232 -17.91 14.59 3.28
N PHE A 233 -17.22 15.61 3.81
CA PHE A 233 -17.43 16.11 5.17
C PHE A 233 -17.80 17.59 5.12
N GLY A 234 -19.07 17.91 4.85
CA GLY A 234 -19.62 19.28 4.88
C GLY A 234 -19.69 19.94 6.27
N SER A 235 -18.67 19.74 7.11
CA SER A 235 -18.54 20.35 8.44
C SER A 235 -17.32 21.26 8.53
N GLU A 236 -17.26 22.13 9.53
CA GLU A 236 -16.12 23.02 9.81
C GLU A 236 -14.78 22.28 10.03
N HIS A 237 -14.81 20.95 10.21
CA HIS A 237 -13.64 20.07 10.27
C HIS A 237 -13.21 19.47 8.91
N ALA A 238 -13.83 19.89 7.80
CA ALA A 238 -13.50 19.43 6.45
C ALA A 238 -12.00 19.53 6.15
N VAL A 239 -11.34 20.57 6.66
CA VAL A 239 -9.92 20.85 6.39
C VAL A 239 -8.98 19.77 6.96
N ASP A 240 -9.34 19.10 8.06
CA ASP A 240 -8.54 18.00 8.61
C ASP A 240 -8.48 16.81 7.63
N GLY A 241 -9.49 16.68 6.77
CA GLY A 241 -9.54 15.70 5.68
C GLY A 241 -8.75 16.09 4.43
N GLN A 242 -8.27 17.33 4.29
CA GLN A 242 -7.69 17.84 3.03
C GLN A 242 -6.17 17.61 2.90
N LEU A 243 -5.62 16.63 3.64
CA LEU A 243 -4.19 16.33 3.64
C LEU A 243 -3.67 15.95 2.25
N TYR A 244 -4.50 15.28 1.44
CA TYR A 244 -4.12 14.78 0.11
C TYR A 244 -4.55 15.70 -1.05
N ASP A 245 -5.15 16.86 -0.77
CA ASP A 245 -5.65 17.80 -1.79
C ASP A 245 -4.53 18.61 -2.48
N GLY A 246 -3.27 18.29 -2.21
CA GLY A 246 -2.10 18.89 -2.86
C GLY A 246 -1.00 19.26 -1.87
N PHE A 247 0.19 19.51 -2.40
CA PHE A 247 1.33 19.96 -1.59
C PHE A 247 1.16 21.42 -1.17
N LEU A 248 1.56 21.73 0.07
CA LEU A 248 1.60 23.09 0.56
C LEU A 248 2.65 23.92 -0.21
N SER A 249 2.33 25.19 -0.43
CA SER A 249 3.24 26.15 -1.08
C SER A 249 4.55 26.28 -0.28
N LYS A 250 5.68 26.43 -1.00
CA LYS A 250 6.97 26.74 -0.35
C LYS A 250 6.95 28.10 0.35
N GLN A 251 6.08 29.01 -0.08
CA GLN A 251 5.98 30.37 0.46
C GLN A 251 5.40 30.39 1.88
N ASP A 252 4.55 29.41 2.22
CA ASP A 252 3.95 29.29 3.56
C ASP A 252 4.89 28.61 4.57
N LYS A 253 6.01 28.00 4.13
CA LYS A 253 6.91 27.25 5.02
C LYS A 253 7.48 28.06 6.19
N PRO A 254 7.98 29.30 6.01
CA PRO A 254 8.49 30.11 7.12
C PRO A 254 7.40 30.42 8.14
N ALA A 255 6.20 30.78 7.66
CA ALA A 255 5.04 31.06 8.50
C ALA A 255 4.61 29.82 9.31
N MET A 256 4.55 28.65 8.67
CA MET A 256 4.28 27.38 9.38
C MET A 256 5.33 27.08 10.46
N GLN A 257 6.60 27.41 10.20
CA GLN A 257 7.66 27.20 11.18
C GLN A 257 7.51 28.13 12.37
N GLN A 258 7.21 29.41 12.13
CA GLN A 258 6.92 30.39 13.17
C GLN A 258 5.76 29.92 14.07
N VAL A 259 4.67 29.42 13.48
CA VAL A 259 3.53 28.87 14.27
C VAL A 259 3.97 27.69 15.15
N ARG A 260 4.76 26.76 14.62
CA ARG A 260 5.19 25.56 15.37
C ARG A 260 6.16 25.86 16.51
N THR A 261 6.95 26.92 16.40
CA THR A 261 7.96 27.28 17.40
C THR A 261 7.47 28.33 18.40
N ALA A 262 6.33 28.96 18.14
CA ALA A 262 5.75 29.94 19.05
C ALA A 262 5.31 29.29 20.36
N SER A 263 5.63 29.96 21.46
CA SER A 263 5.02 29.68 22.77
C SER A 263 3.51 29.98 22.74
N ALA A 264 2.77 29.54 23.76
CA ALA A 264 1.35 29.83 23.88
C ALA A 264 1.07 31.36 23.84
N ASP A 265 1.85 32.16 24.57
CA ASP A 265 1.67 33.62 24.63
C ASP A 265 2.00 34.32 23.31
N GLU A 266 2.99 33.83 22.57
CA GLU A 266 3.31 34.32 21.23
C GLU A 266 2.22 33.92 20.24
N CYS A 267 1.70 32.69 20.35
CA CYS A 267 0.64 32.16 19.49
C CYS A 267 -0.64 33.02 19.55
N ALA A 268 -0.97 33.59 20.71
CA ALA A 268 -2.08 34.53 20.86
C ALA A 268 -1.91 35.77 19.96
N LYS A 269 -0.67 36.27 19.81
CA LYS A 269 -0.31 37.50 19.11
C LYS A 269 0.09 37.29 17.64
N LEU A 270 0.20 36.04 17.19
CA LEU A 270 0.54 35.73 15.79
C LEU A 270 -0.60 36.16 14.87
N ASP A 271 -0.32 37.18 14.05
CA ASP A 271 -1.12 37.56 12.90
C ASP A 271 -0.40 37.10 11.62
N ILE A 272 -0.77 35.89 11.16
CA ILE A 272 -0.14 35.24 10.02
C ILE A 272 -1.18 35.05 8.92
N THR A 273 -0.87 35.56 7.73
CA THR A 273 -1.66 35.31 6.53
C THR A 273 -0.99 34.21 5.71
N PHE A 274 -1.63 33.04 5.64
CA PHE A 274 -1.22 31.96 4.73
C PHE A 274 -1.74 32.19 3.31
N GLN A 275 -1.07 31.64 2.30
CA GLN A 275 -1.59 31.60 0.93
C GLN A 275 -2.51 30.39 0.72
N ASP A 276 -2.10 29.22 1.21
CA ASP A 276 -2.90 28.01 1.13
C ASP A 276 -4.17 28.16 1.98
N LYS A 277 -5.33 28.00 1.32
CA LYS A 277 -6.65 28.13 1.97
C LYS A 277 -6.81 27.14 3.14
N ARG A 278 -6.17 25.98 3.07
CA ARG A 278 -6.19 24.96 4.14
C ARG A 278 -5.48 25.46 5.37
N LEU A 279 -4.34 26.14 5.22
CA LEU A 279 -3.61 26.68 6.37
C LEU A 279 -4.38 27.82 7.04
N LYS A 280 -5.11 28.64 6.27
CA LYS A 280 -6.02 29.66 6.85
C LYS A 280 -7.10 29.05 7.74
N ALA A 281 -7.65 27.90 7.35
CA ALA A 281 -8.66 27.19 8.14
C ALA A 281 -8.05 26.36 9.29
N LEU A 282 -6.88 25.74 9.09
CA LEU A 282 -6.19 24.95 10.12
C LEU A 282 -5.62 25.80 11.25
N PHE A 283 -5.17 27.03 10.98
CA PHE A 283 -4.52 27.87 11.98
C PHE A 283 -5.40 28.19 13.21
N PRO A 284 -6.66 28.65 13.07
CA PRO A 284 -7.53 28.85 14.23
C PRO A 284 -7.84 27.54 14.96
N LEU A 285 -8.02 26.42 14.24
CA LEU A 285 -8.22 25.10 14.85
C LEU A 285 -7.00 24.66 15.66
N PHE A 286 -5.80 24.91 15.16
CA PHE A 286 -4.55 24.64 15.86
C PHE A 286 -4.46 25.45 17.16
N LYS A 287 -4.77 26.76 17.11
CA LYS A 287 -4.82 27.62 18.30
C LYS A 287 -5.83 27.11 19.32
N ALA A 288 -7.05 26.79 18.88
CA ALA A 288 -8.11 26.32 19.76
C ALA A 288 -7.77 24.99 20.45
N ARG A 289 -7.19 24.03 19.70
CA ARG A 289 -6.88 22.68 20.20
C ARG A 289 -5.67 22.65 21.15
N ASN A 290 -4.64 23.45 20.86
CA ASN A 290 -3.36 23.37 21.59
C ASN A 290 -3.15 24.51 22.58
N HIS A 291 -3.77 25.67 22.32
CA HIS A 291 -3.61 26.90 23.09
C HIS A 291 -4.97 27.58 23.34
N PRO A 292 -5.97 26.89 23.94
CA PRO A 292 -7.33 27.42 24.09
C PRO A 292 -7.39 28.74 24.87
N LYS A 293 -6.44 28.98 25.79
CA LYS A 293 -6.31 30.23 26.57
C LYS A 293 -5.93 31.45 25.72
N CYS A 294 -5.53 31.24 24.48
CA CYS A 294 -5.09 32.27 23.55
C CYS A 294 -6.20 32.72 22.58
N LEU A 295 -7.41 32.18 22.76
CA LEU A 295 -8.61 32.63 22.06
C LEU A 295 -9.21 33.80 22.84
N THR A 296 -9.61 34.85 22.12
CA THR A 296 -10.45 35.93 22.65
C THR A 296 -11.92 35.57 22.43
N ASP A 297 -12.80 36.07 23.29
CA ASP A 297 -14.26 35.97 23.13
C ASP A 297 -14.76 36.57 21.81
#